data_AF-B1YZV2-F1
#
_entry.id   AF-B1YZV2-F1
#
_cell.length_a   1.000
_cell.length_b   1.000
_cell.length_c   1.000
_cell.angle_alpha   90.00
_cell.angle_beta   90.00
_cell.angle_gamma   90.00
#
_symmetry.space_group_name_H-M   'P 1'
#
loop_
_entity.id
_entity.type
_entity.pdbx_description
1 polymer ?
#
loop_
_entity_poly.entity_id
_entity_poly.type
_entity_poly.pdbx_seq_one_letter_code
_entity_poly.pdbx_strand_id
1 'polypeptide(L)'
;MQPNANDIKHADVIVTTSEAHGQGARALVARYPSAVGRVFTFAGYATGEHKDVHDARSKPTSFHESVTAQLDELSLLRTVRVLTRR
;
A
#
# COMPACT_ATOMS: atom_id res chain seq x y z
N MET A 1 11.89 6.48 -7.65
CA MET A 1 10.94 6.80 -8.73
C MET A 1 9.67 7.34 -8.08
N GLN A 2 9.09 8.44 -8.58
CA GLN A 2 7.77 8.91 -8.15
C GLN A 2 6.74 8.55 -9.21
N PRO A 3 5.52 8.13 -8.85
CA PRO A 3 4.44 7.89 -9.80
C PRO A 3 4.06 9.19 -10.52
N ASN A 4 3.81 9.08 -11.82
CA ASN A 4 3.37 10.18 -12.67
C ASN A 4 1.89 10.01 -13.08
N ALA A 5 1.32 10.99 -13.79
CA ALA A 5 -0.09 10.97 -14.17
C ALA A 5 -0.49 9.77 -15.06
N ASN A 6 0.43 9.26 -15.88
CA ASN A 6 0.19 8.09 -16.72
C ASN A 6 0.06 6.81 -15.87
N ASP A 7 0.92 6.66 -14.86
CA ASP A 7 0.84 5.54 -13.91
C ASP A 7 -0.52 5.54 -13.18
N ILE A 8 -0.97 6.72 -12.74
CA ILE A 8 -2.26 6.90 -12.05
C ILE A 8 -3.45 6.63 -12.96
N LYS A 9 -3.36 7.03 -14.23
CA LYS A 9 -4.44 6.85 -15.21
C LYS A 9 -4.69 5.37 -15.51
N HIS A 10 -3.63 4.57 -15.59
CA HIS A 10 -3.70 3.18 -16.02
C HIS A 10 -3.79 2.15 -14.88
N ALA A 11 -3.58 2.58 -13.63
CA ALA A 11 -3.71 1.68 -12.48
C ALA A 11 -5.18 1.46 -12.07
N ASP A 12 -5.63 0.21 -12.02
CA ASP A 12 -6.93 -0.13 -11.43
C ASP A 12 -6.93 0.04 -9.91
N VAL A 13 -5.80 -0.27 -9.27
CA VAL A 13 -5.55 -0.14 -7.84
C VAL A 13 -4.15 0.41 -7.62
N ILE A 14 -4.03 1.37 -6.70
CA ILE A 14 -2.76 1.96 -6.28
C ILE A 14 -2.57 1.64 -4.80
N VAL A 15 -1.48 0.97 -4.49
CA VAL A 15 -1.19 0.53 -3.12
C VAL A 15 0.04 1.26 -2.59
N THR A 16 -0.08 1.79 -1.38
CA THR A 16 0.97 2.55 -0.68
C THR A 16 1.35 1.85 0.62
N THR A 17 2.55 2.10 1.14
CA THR A 17 2.99 1.52 2.42
C THR A 17 2.49 2.30 3.63
N SER A 18 2.07 3.56 3.47
CA SER A 18 1.61 4.41 4.57
C SER A 18 0.54 5.41 4.16
N GLU A 19 -0.21 5.91 5.13
CA GLU A 19 -1.22 6.95 4.91
C GLU A 19 -0.58 8.33 4.65
N ALA A 20 0.44 8.71 5.42
CA ALA A 20 0.88 10.11 5.54
C ALA A 20 2.29 10.43 4.99
N HIS A 21 3.17 9.44 4.78
CA HIS A 21 4.59 9.73 4.53
C HIS A 21 4.94 9.94 3.05
N GLY A 22 5.34 11.16 2.66
CA GLY A 22 6.04 11.56 1.39
C GLY A 22 5.34 11.29 0.04
N GLN A 23 4.83 10.08 -0.13
CA GLN A 23 4.04 9.53 -1.24
C GLN A 23 2.92 8.60 -0.70
N GLY A 24 2.53 8.77 0.56
CA GLY A 24 1.45 7.99 1.18
C GLY A 24 0.09 8.22 0.51
N ALA A 25 -0.90 7.41 0.89
CA ALA A 25 -2.23 7.42 0.28
C ALA A 25 -2.82 8.84 0.16
N ARG A 26 -2.75 9.62 1.24
CA ARG A 26 -3.27 10.99 1.29
C ARG A 26 -2.52 11.94 0.36
N ALA A 27 -1.20 11.83 0.26
CA ALA A 27 -0.38 12.67 -0.60
C ALA A 27 -0.66 12.40 -2.09
N LEU A 28 -0.85 11.13 -2.44
CA LEU A 28 -1.22 10.72 -3.79
C LEU A 28 -2.60 11.23 -4.20
N VAL A 29 -3.59 11.12 -3.32
CA VAL A 29 -4.94 11.65 -3.58
C VAL A 29 -4.93 13.18 -3.72
N ALA A 30 -4.17 13.89 -2.88
CA ALA A 30 -4.04 15.34 -2.97
C ALA A 30 -3.39 15.77 -4.30
N ARG A 31 -2.39 15.03 -4.78
CA ARG A 31 -1.70 15.31 -6.05
C ARG A 31 -2.50 14.87 -7.28
N TYR A 32 -3.24 13.78 -7.15
CA TYR A 32 -4.03 13.19 -8.22
C TYR A 32 -5.46 12.89 -7.73
N PRO A 33 -6.35 13.90 -7.71
CA PRO A 33 -7.73 13.71 -7.27
C PRO A 33 -8.51 12.66 -8.07
N SER A 34 -8.12 12.40 -9.33
CA SER A 34 -8.69 11.33 -10.15
C SER A 34 -8.40 9.91 -9.62
N ALA A 35 -7.50 9.77 -8.65
CA ALA A 35 -7.15 8.50 -8.01
C ALA A 35 -8.04 8.18 -6.79
N VAL A 36 -8.93 9.09 -6.37
CA VAL A 36 -9.88 8.85 -5.27
C VAL A 36 -10.64 7.54 -5.50
N GLY A 37 -10.73 6.70 -4.46
CA GLY A 37 -11.38 5.39 -4.51
C GLY A 37 -10.52 4.27 -5.09
N ARG A 38 -9.32 4.56 -5.61
CA ARG A 38 -8.36 3.56 -6.11
C ARG A 38 -7.06 3.49 -5.30
N VAL A 39 -6.84 4.45 -4.40
CA VAL A 39 -5.63 4.53 -3.56
C VAL A 39 -5.92 3.94 -2.17
N PHE A 40 -5.07 3.00 -1.75
CA PHE A 40 -5.17 2.32 -0.46
C PHE A 40 -3.80 2.19 0.21
N THR A 41 -3.75 2.02 1.52
CA THR A 41 -2.58 1.41 2.17
C THR A 41 -2.56 -0.09 1.89
N PHE A 42 -1.39 -0.73 1.93
CA PHE A 42 -1.25 -2.17 1.69
C PHE A 42 -2.07 -2.98 2.69
N ALA A 43 -2.01 -2.59 3.97
CA ALA A 43 -2.84 -3.23 5.00
C ALA A 43 -4.33 -3.00 4.76
N GLY A 44 -4.75 -1.78 4.40
CA GLY A 44 -6.14 -1.47 4.08
C GLY A 44 -6.67 -2.25 2.89
N TYR A 45 -5.84 -2.43 1.86
CA TYR A 45 -6.20 -3.22 0.69
C TYR A 45 -6.33 -4.72 1.01
N ALA A 46 -5.44 -5.26 1.83
CA ALA A 46 -5.43 -6.67 2.19
C ALA A 46 -6.51 -7.06 3.21
N THR A 47 -6.69 -6.24 4.25
CA THR A 47 -7.46 -6.59 5.45
C THR A 47 -8.73 -5.74 5.61
N GLY A 48 -8.75 -4.53 5.07
CA GLY A 48 -9.76 -3.50 5.36
C GLY A 48 -9.42 -2.62 6.57
N GLU A 49 -8.28 -2.85 7.24
CA GLU A 49 -7.83 -2.02 8.36
C GLU A 49 -6.98 -0.83 7.90
N HIS A 50 -7.19 0.33 8.53
CA HIS A 50 -6.30 1.49 8.35
C HIS A 50 -5.01 1.30 9.16
N LYS A 51 -4.06 0.59 8.57
CA LYS A 51 -2.70 0.39 9.10
C LYS A 51 -1.64 0.69 8.05
N ASP A 52 -0.47 1.07 8.55
CA ASP A 52 0.73 1.28 7.76
C ASP A 52 1.65 0.05 7.84
N VAL A 53 2.44 -0.15 6.80
CA VAL A 53 3.60 -1.04 6.82
C VAL A 53 4.74 -0.32 7.54
N HIS A 54 5.49 -1.05 8.37
CA HIS A 54 6.59 -0.43 9.11
C HIS A 54 7.64 0.18 8.17
N ASP A 55 8.12 1.37 8.51
CA ASP A 55 9.21 2.02 7.77
C ASP A 55 10.57 1.48 8.23
N ALA A 56 11.24 0.76 7.34
CA ALA A 56 12.57 0.23 7.55
C ALA A 56 13.71 1.20 7.21
N ARG A 57 13.41 2.43 6.75
CA ARG A 57 14.44 3.41 6.42
C ARG A 57 15.35 3.64 7.63
N SER A 58 16.66 3.53 7.40
CA SER A 58 17.70 3.71 8.42
C SER A 58 17.63 2.71 9.59
N LYS A 59 16.95 1.55 9.42
CA LYS A 59 16.92 0.46 10.40
C LYS A 59 17.94 -0.63 10.04
N PRO A 60 18.35 -1.48 11.01
CA PRO A 60 19.21 -2.63 10.74
C PRO A 60 18.54 -3.65 9.82
N THR A 61 19.33 -4.47 9.11
CA THR A 61 18.83 -5.52 8.20
C THR A 61 17.82 -6.47 8.85
N SER A 62 18.01 -6.83 10.13
CA SER A 62 17.05 -7.68 10.86
C SER A 62 15.66 -7.05 10.97
N PHE A 63 15.55 -5.73 10.94
CA PHE A 63 14.25 -5.05 10.89
C PHE A 63 13.60 -5.18 9.51
N HIS A 64 14.38 -5.20 8.42
CA HIS A 64 13.85 -5.41 7.08
C HIS A 64 13.20 -6.80 6.95
N GLU A 65 13.72 -7.82 7.60
CA GLU A 65 13.10 -9.16 7.64
C GLU A 65 11.69 -9.10 8.24
N SER A 66 11.49 -8.30 9.30
CA SER A 66 10.16 -8.11 9.89
C SER A 66 9.18 -7.39 8.94
N VAL A 67 9.68 -6.46 8.12
CA VAL A 67 8.87 -5.78 7.09
C VAL A 67 8.52 -6.73 5.95
N THR A 68 9.47 -7.56 5.51
CA THR A 68 9.21 -8.62 4.51
C THR A 68 8.14 -9.57 5.02
N ALA A 69 8.25 -10.07 6.25
CA ALA A 69 7.26 -10.96 6.84
C ALA A 69 5.86 -10.31 6.90
N GLN A 70 5.79 -9.00 7.24
CA GLN A 70 4.53 -8.25 7.22
C GLN A 70 3.93 -8.17 5.80
N LEU A 71 4.76 -7.91 4.78
CA LEU A 71 4.29 -7.84 3.39
C LEU A 71 3.81 -9.20 2.86
N ASP A 72 4.49 -10.29 3.24
CA ASP A 72 4.10 -11.65 2.87
C ASP A 72 2.75 -12.02 3.50
N GLU A 73 2.57 -11.75 4.80
CA GLU A 73 1.30 -11.97 5.49
C GLU A 73 0.15 -11.21 4.82
N LEU A 74 0.33 -9.92 4.57
CA LEU A 74 -0.69 -9.09 3.93
C LEU A 74 -1.02 -9.57 2.51
N SER A 75 -0.03 -10.05 1.75
CA SER A 75 -0.22 -10.62 0.41
C SER A 75 -1.04 -11.91 0.45
N LEU A 76 -0.77 -12.79 1.42
CA LEU A 76 -1.54 -14.01 1.64
C LEU A 76 -2.99 -13.69 2.03
N LEU A 77 -3.20 -12.78 2.98
CA LEU A 77 -4.54 -12.35 3.42
C LEU A 77 -5.36 -11.80 2.25
N ARG A 78 -4.75 -10.98 1.39
CA ARG A 78 -5.43 -10.47 0.19
C ARG A 78 -5.87 -11.60 -0.73
N THR A 79 -4.99 -12.56 -0.97
CA THR A 79 -5.25 -13.71 -1.85
C THR A 79 -6.41 -14.56 -1.32
N VAL A 80 -6.38 -14.90 -0.03
CA VAL A 80 -7.48 -15.64 0.63
C VAL A 80 -8.80 -14.88 0.51
N ARG A 81 -8.78 -13.55 0.69
CA ARG A 81 -9.99 -12.71 0.56
C ARG A 81 -10.53 -12.63 -0.87
N VAL A 82 -9.68 -12.70 -1.90
CA VAL A 82 -10.16 -12.84 -3.29
C VAL A 82 -10.87 -14.17 -3.47
N LEU A 83 -10.25 -15.25 -2.98
CA LEU A 83 -10.72 -16.61 -3.21
C LEU A 83 -12.01 -16.94 -2.44
N THR A 84 -12.21 -16.33 -1.26
CA THR A 84 -13.37 -16.56 -0.39
C THR A 84 -14.56 -15.64 -0.66
N ARG A 85 -14.41 -14.60 -1.49
CA ARG A 85 -15.51 -13.72 -1.93
C ARG A 85 -16.23 -14.20 -3.20
N ARG A 86 -16.12 -15.49 -3.53
CA ARG A 86 -16.87 -16.12 -4.62
C ARG A 86 -18.18 -16.72 -4.14
#